data_AF-A0A1Z8ZBF1-F1
#
_entry.id   AF-A0A1Z8ZBF1-F1
#
_cell.length_a   1.000
_cell.length_b   1.000
_cell.length_c   1.000
_cell.angle_alpha   90.00
_cell.angle_beta   90.00
_cell.angle_gamma   90.00
#
_symmetry.space_group_name_H-M   'P 1'
#
loop_
_entity.id
_entity.type
_entity.pdbx_description
1 polymer ?
#
loop_
_entity_poly.entity_id
_entity_poly.type
_entity_poly.pdbx_seq_one_letter_code
_entity_poly.pdbx_strand_id
1 'polypeptide(L)'
;MIFPLFITAQNQESILKALRKSNTTAYKGQSRVLFLTTNTIKDLQTVFPGTDKTCEYILRYYFYTEIHLNKKSNVLFAMDGTKFHIDKRNTSAVSITTSVINLIGGMYYGESEMRSFLIQHPEVSL
;
A
#
# COMPACT_ATOMS: atom_id res chain seq x y z
N MET A 1 10.22 -30.96 -36.58
CA MET A 1 9.69 -29.57 -36.48
C MET A 1 9.74 -29.17 -35.02
N ILE A 2 10.54 -28.17 -34.68
CA ILE A 2 10.68 -27.65 -33.32
C ILE A 2 9.59 -26.60 -33.14
N PHE A 3 8.64 -26.84 -32.24
CA PHE A 3 7.69 -25.81 -31.81
C PHE A 3 8.47 -24.79 -30.95
N PRO A 4 8.42 -23.48 -31.25
CA PRO A 4 8.96 -22.51 -30.32
C PRO A 4 8.03 -22.48 -29.11
N LEU A 5 8.59 -22.81 -27.94
CA LEU A 5 7.98 -22.55 -26.65
C LEU A 5 7.94 -21.03 -26.50
N PHE A 6 6.82 -20.41 -26.88
CA PHE A 6 6.53 -19.04 -26.49
C PHE A 6 6.41 -19.02 -24.98
N ILE A 7 7.50 -18.66 -24.28
CA ILE A 7 7.42 -18.21 -22.91
C ILE A 7 6.69 -16.87 -22.98
N THR A 8 5.37 -16.90 -22.83
CA THR A 8 4.67 -15.71 -22.40
C THR A 8 5.19 -15.42 -21.00
N ALA A 9 5.97 -14.35 -20.85
CA ALA A 9 6.21 -13.79 -19.53
C ALA A 9 4.82 -13.44 -18.97
N GLN A 10 4.28 -14.29 -18.09
CA GLN A 10 3.09 -13.96 -17.33
C GLN A 10 3.44 -12.71 -16.53
N ASN A 11 3.03 -11.54 -17.04
CA ASN A 11 2.91 -10.34 -16.25
C ASN A 11 1.71 -10.56 -15.32
N GLN A 12 1.89 -11.46 -14.35
CA GLN A 12 0.91 -11.70 -13.32
C GLN A 12 0.94 -10.45 -12.45
N GLU A 13 -0.07 -9.59 -12.60
CA GLU A 13 -0.29 -8.51 -11.65
C GLU A 13 -0.29 -9.12 -10.25
N SER A 14 0.75 -8.83 -9.48
CA SER A 14 0.82 -9.29 -8.11
C SER A 14 -0.04 -8.38 -7.25
N ILE A 15 -1.20 -8.89 -6.86
CA ILE A 15 -2.14 -8.23 -5.97
C ILE A 15 -1.91 -8.78 -4.56
N LEU A 16 -1.58 -7.88 -3.63
CA LEU A 16 -1.48 -8.17 -2.21
C LEU A 16 -2.76 -7.65 -1.53
N LYS A 17 -3.64 -8.56 -1.13
CA LYS A 17 -4.93 -8.22 -0.51
C LYS A 17 -4.74 -7.60 0.87
N ALA A 18 -5.59 -6.66 1.27
CA ALA A 18 -5.56 -6.10 2.61
C ALA A 18 -5.68 -7.22 3.66
N LEU A 19 -4.91 -7.13 4.74
CA LEU A 19 -4.91 -8.13 5.82
C LEU A 19 -6.06 -7.88 6.81
N ARG A 20 -6.59 -6.66 6.81
CA ARG A 20 -7.76 -6.26 7.57
C ARG A 20 -8.66 -5.39 6.71
N LYS A 21 -9.92 -5.31 7.12
CA LYS A 21 -10.96 -4.52 6.48
C LYS A 21 -11.54 -3.56 7.50
N SER A 22 -11.93 -2.37 7.05
CA SER A 22 -12.70 -1.46 7.89
C SER A 22 -14.07 -2.08 8.17
N ASN A 23 -14.49 -2.01 9.43
CA ASN A 23 -15.83 -2.38 9.88
C ASN A 23 -16.84 -1.25 9.68
N THR A 24 -16.43 -0.12 9.11
CA THR A 24 -17.30 1.03 8.89
C THR A 24 -18.26 0.72 7.74
N THR A 25 -19.55 0.61 8.06
CA THR A 25 -20.63 0.24 7.14
C THR A 25 -21.03 1.35 6.15
N ALA A 26 -20.43 2.55 6.27
CA ALA A 26 -20.80 3.74 5.50
C ALA A 26 -20.26 3.78 4.05
N TYR A 27 -19.45 2.81 3.61
CA TYR A 27 -18.77 2.86 2.31
C TYR A 27 -18.91 1.59 1.47
N LYS A 28 -18.85 1.79 0.13
CA LYS A 28 -18.77 0.71 -0.87
C LYS A 28 -17.50 -0.12 -0.77
N GLY A 29 -16.42 0.42 -0.19
CA GLY A 29 -15.13 -0.26 -0.06
C GLY A 29 -14.74 -0.46 1.40
N GLN A 30 -14.46 -1.71 1.77
CA GLN A 30 -13.94 -2.06 3.10
C GLN A 30 -12.40 -1.95 3.18
N SER A 31 -11.75 -1.57 2.08
CA SER A 31 -10.31 -1.44 1.91
C SER A 31 -9.99 -0.33 0.90
N ARG A 32 -8.76 0.21 0.99
CA ARG A 32 -8.17 1.11 0.00
C ARG A 32 -7.42 0.31 -1.05
N VAL A 33 -7.07 0.93 -2.17
CA VAL A 33 -6.25 0.30 -3.21
C VAL A 33 -5.06 1.20 -3.56
N LEU A 34 -3.85 0.69 -3.39
CA LEU A 34 -2.60 1.34 -3.76
C LEU A 34 -2.04 0.69 -5.02
N PHE A 35 -1.89 1.48 -6.07
CA PHE A 35 -1.20 1.10 -7.29
C PHE A 35 0.26 1.54 -7.20
N LEU A 36 1.19 0.66 -7.59
CA LEU A 36 2.62 0.95 -7.65
C LEU A 36 3.20 0.56 -9.01
N THR A 37 4.12 1.38 -9.48
CA THR A 37 4.79 1.25 -10.79
C THR A 37 6.05 0.40 -10.71
N THR A 38 6.94 0.70 -9.76
CA THR A 38 8.34 0.21 -9.77
C THR A 38 8.70 -0.73 -8.63
N ASN A 39 7.86 -0.84 -7.59
CA ASN A 39 8.16 -1.74 -6.47
C ASN A 39 7.77 -3.18 -6.79
N THR A 40 8.63 -4.09 -6.39
CA THR A 40 8.37 -5.52 -6.31
C THR A 40 7.86 -5.90 -4.92
N ILE A 41 7.33 -7.13 -4.79
CA ILE A 41 6.99 -7.68 -3.47
C ILE A 41 8.22 -7.65 -2.55
N LYS A 42 9.42 -7.94 -3.08
CA LYS A 42 10.67 -7.96 -2.33
C LYS A 42 11.02 -6.58 -1.78
N ASP A 43 10.82 -5.51 -2.54
CA ASP A 43 11.07 -4.15 -2.07
C ASP A 43 10.18 -3.80 -0.88
N LEU A 44 8.91 -4.23 -0.93
CA LEU A 44 7.95 -3.99 0.14
C LEU A 44 8.20 -4.84 1.41
N GLN A 45 9.08 -5.85 1.35
CA GLN A 45 9.56 -6.57 2.55
C GLN A 45 10.58 -5.77 3.37
N THR A 46 10.96 -4.56 2.93
CA THR A 46 11.80 -3.65 3.72
C THR A 46 11.10 -3.31 5.05
N VAL A 47 11.81 -3.47 6.16
CA VAL A 47 11.34 -3.07 7.49
C VAL A 47 11.17 -1.56 7.53
N PHE A 48 10.00 -1.10 8.00
CA PHE A 48 9.72 0.31 8.13
C PHE A 48 10.41 0.87 9.38
N PRO A 49 11.17 1.97 9.28
CA PRO A 49 11.91 2.54 10.41
C PRO A 49 11.02 2.80 11.63
N GLY A 50 11.53 2.50 12.82
CA GLY A 50 10.78 2.63 14.07
C GLY A 50 9.83 1.46 14.36
N THR A 51 9.87 0.39 13.55
CA THR A 51 9.05 -0.82 13.74
C THR A 51 9.85 -2.10 13.49
N ASP A 52 9.27 -3.24 13.86
CA ASP A 52 9.70 -4.59 13.44
C ASP A 52 8.85 -5.13 12.26
N LYS A 53 8.10 -4.26 11.58
CA LYS A 53 7.13 -4.62 10.53
C LYS A 53 7.58 -4.14 9.16
N THR A 54 7.22 -4.89 8.13
CA THR A 54 7.53 -4.53 6.74
C THR A 54 6.60 -3.43 6.24
N CYS A 55 7.06 -2.66 5.24
CA CYS A 55 6.26 -1.66 4.53
C CYS A 55 4.94 -2.26 4.00
N GLU A 56 5.03 -3.46 3.42
CA GLU A 56 3.89 -4.26 2.98
C GLU A 56 2.86 -4.51 4.10
N TYR A 57 3.34 -4.99 5.25
CA TYR A 57 2.50 -5.30 6.39
C TYR A 57 1.83 -4.04 6.96
N ILE A 58 2.56 -2.94 7.08
CA ILE A 58 2.02 -1.67 7.58
C ILE A 58 0.82 -1.24 6.74
N LEU A 59 0.99 -1.16 5.42
CA LEU A 59 -0.06 -0.74 4.51
C LEU A 59 -1.28 -1.66 4.55
N ARG A 60 -1.05 -2.98 4.52
CA ARG A 60 -2.15 -3.96 4.43
C ARG A 60 -2.89 -4.20 5.73
N TYR A 61 -2.21 -4.13 6.87
CA TYR A 61 -2.78 -4.43 8.18
C TYR A 61 -3.29 -3.19 8.90
N TYR A 62 -2.46 -2.14 9.03
CA TYR A 62 -2.80 -0.95 9.81
C TYR A 62 -3.68 0.02 9.02
N PHE A 63 -3.50 0.10 7.70
CA PHE A 63 -4.15 1.09 6.84
C PHE A 63 -5.10 0.46 5.81
N TYR A 64 -5.47 -0.81 5.99
CA TYR A 64 -6.47 -1.55 5.20
C TYR A 64 -6.30 -1.40 3.69
N THR A 65 -5.06 -1.44 3.21
CA THR A 65 -4.74 -1.12 1.82
C THR A 65 -4.36 -2.38 1.03
N GLU A 66 -5.07 -2.64 -0.06
CA GLU A 66 -4.64 -3.60 -1.09
C GLU A 66 -3.51 -2.98 -1.93
N ILE A 67 -2.49 -3.75 -2.28
CA ILE A 67 -1.38 -3.27 -3.09
C ILE A 67 -1.38 -4.00 -4.43
N HIS A 68 -1.44 -3.24 -5.52
CA HIS A 68 -1.36 -3.76 -6.87
C HIS A 68 -0.06 -3.25 -7.51
N LEU A 69 0.82 -4.17 -7.87
CA LEU A 69 2.10 -3.85 -8.52
C LEU A 69 1.95 -3.82 -10.04
N ASN A 70 3.01 -3.38 -10.72
CA ASN A 70 3.10 -3.30 -12.18
C ASN A 70 2.02 -2.41 -12.82
N LYS A 71 1.65 -1.33 -12.14
CA LYS A 71 0.64 -0.36 -12.61
C LYS A 71 1.29 0.80 -13.35
N LYS A 72 0.49 1.57 -14.11
CA LYS A 72 0.97 2.70 -14.93
C LYS A 72 1.36 3.94 -14.11
N SER A 73 0.86 4.06 -12.88
CA SER A 73 1.11 5.22 -12.01
C SER A 73 0.97 4.86 -10.53
N ASN A 74 1.74 5.53 -9.67
CA ASN A 74 1.60 5.43 -8.22
C ASN A 74 0.36 6.22 -7.76
N VAL A 75 -0.68 5.50 -7.32
CA VAL A 75 -1.98 6.10 -7.00
C VAL A 75 -2.60 5.38 -5.80
N LEU A 76 -3.15 6.14 -4.86
CA LEU A 76 -4.02 5.64 -3.81
C LEU A 76 -5.48 5.93 -4.15
N PHE A 77 -6.32 4.91 -4.12
CA PHE A 77 -7.78 5.03 -4.10
C PHE A 77 -8.24 4.88 -2.65
N ALA A 78 -8.85 5.94 -2.10
CA ALA A 78 -9.46 5.91 -0.78
C ALA A 78 -10.73 5.05 -0.76
N MET A 79 -11.28 4.81 0.43
CA MET A 79 -12.46 3.94 0.61
C MET A 79 -13.73 4.47 -0.06
N ASP A 80 -13.81 5.79 -0.25
CA ASP A 80 -14.88 6.49 -0.97
C ASP A 80 -14.67 6.50 -2.50
N GLY A 81 -13.54 5.96 -2.98
CA GLY A 81 -13.15 5.97 -4.39
C GLY A 81 -12.36 7.21 -4.82
N THR A 82 -12.15 8.18 -3.93
CA THR A 82 -11.33 9.37 -4.23
C THR A 82 -9.91 8.95 -4.58
N LYS A 83 -9.37 9.55 -5.64
CA LYS A 83 -8.07 9.20 -6.23
C LYS A 83 -7.02 10.23 -5.84
N PHE A 84 -5.89 9.75 -5.30
CA PHE A 84 -4.74 10.56 -4.92
C PHE A 84 -3.49 10.10 -5.65
N HIS A 85 -2.76 11.04 -6.24
CA HIS A 85 -1.47 10.76 -6.88
C HIS A 85 -0.36 10.77 -5.82
N ILE A 86 0.46 9.72 -5.81
CA ILE A 86 1.66 9.67 -4.95
C ILE A 86 2.80 10.36 -5.69
N ASP A 87 3.57 11.18 -4.97
CA ASP A 87 4.71 11.91 -5.54
C ASP A 87 5.69 10.92 -6.19
N LYS A 88 6.05 11.19 -7.45
CA LYS A 88 6.98 10.36 -8.23
C LYS A 88 8.41 10.37 -7.67
N ARG A 89 8.73 11.36 -6.82
CA ARG A 89 10.02 11.42 -6.10
C ARG A 89 10.13 10.32 -5.03
N ASN A 90 9.01 9.75 -4.58
CA ASN A 90 9.02 8.62 -3.66
C ASN A 90 9.30 7.33 -4.44
N THR A 91 10.53 6.84 -4.34
CA THR A 91 11.01 5.66 -5.09
C THR A 91 11.26 4.46 -4.18
N SER A 92 11.64 4.68 -2.92
CA SER A 92 11.86 3.61 -1.95
C SER A 92 10.55 3.16 -1.30
N ALA A 93 10.48 1.88 -0.90
CA ALA A 93 9.34 1.33 -0.18
C ALA A 93 9.01 2.12 1.09
N VAL A 94 10.03 2.59 1.82
CA VAL A 94 9.86 3.43 3.01
C VAL A 94 9.25 4.78 2.63
N SER A 95 9.83 5.52 1.68
CA SER A 95 9.30 6.83 1.26
C SER A 95 7.86 6.77 0.74
N ILE A 96 7.52 5.70 0.01
CA ILE A 96 6.17 5.47 -0.49
C ILE A 96 5.23 5.17 0.68
N THR A 97 5.63 4.27 1.59
CA THR A 97 4.84 3.95 2.79
C THR A 97 4.58 5.20 3.62
N THR A 98 5.62 5.98 3.95
CA THR A 98 5.50 7.24 4.69
C THR A 98 4.54 8.20 4.01
N SER A 99 4.69 8.42 2.70
CA SER A 99 3.81 9.32 1.95
C SER A 99 2.35 8.85 1.95
N VAL A 100 2.12 7.53 1.83
CA VAL A 100 0.77 6.95 1.80
C VAL A 100 0.12 7.03 3.18
N ILE A 101 0.83 6.66 4.25
CA ILE A 101 0.26 6.69 5.61
C ILE A 101 0.01 8.12 6.08
N ASN A 102 0.87 9.08 5.74
CA ASN A 102 0.63 10.50 6.03
C ASN A 102 -0.60 11.02 5.29
N LEU A 103 -0.75 10.66 4.01
CA LEU A 103 -1.93 11.00 3.22
C LEU A 103 -3.20 10.40 3.84
N ILE A 104 -3.16 9.13 4.25
CA ILE A 104 -4.30 8.46 4.91
C ILE A 104 -4.60 9.09 6.27
N GLY A 105 -3.57 9.40 7.08
CA GLY A 105 -3.73 10.04 8.38
C GLY A 105 -4.39 11.41 8.33
N GLY A 106 -4.26 12.13 7.21
CA GLY A 106 -4.99 13.37 6.95
C GLY A 106 -6.44 13.19 6.51
N MET A 107 -6.91 11.95 6.29
CA MET A 107 -8.30 11.65 5.95
C MET A 107 -9.13 11.42 7.22
N TYR A 108 -10.41 11.78 7.18
CA TYR A 108 -11.35 11.61 8.29
C TYR A 108 -11.32 10.21 8.93
N TYR A 109 -11.29 9.15 8.12
CA TYR A 109 -11.25 7.77 8.63
C TYR A 109 -9.84 7.28 8.96
N GLY A 110 -8.83 7.84 8.30
CA GLY A 110 -7.44 7.40 8.48
C GLY A 110 -6.74 8.01 9.68
N GLU A 111 -7.27 9.09 10.25
CA GLU A 111 -6.75 9.67 11.50
C GLU A 111 -6.71 8.65 12.64
N SER A 112 -7.80 7.89 12.82
CA SER A 112 -7.89 6.86 13.86
C SER A 112 -6.92 5.69 13.63
N GLU A 113 -6.70 5.31 12.36
CA GLU A 113 -5.75 4.28 11.95
C GLU A 113 -4.31 4.74 12.25
N MET A 114 -3.98 5.98 11.87
CA MET A 114 -2.69 6.60 12.13
C MET A 114 -2.39 6.70 13.63
N ARG A 115 -3.34 7.21 14.42
CA ARG A 115 -3.19 7.32 15.87
C ARG A 115 -2.96 5.96 16.51
N SER A 116 -3.72 4.95 16.12
CA SER A 116 -3.57 3.59 16.64
C SER A 116 -2.21 2.98 16.28
N PHE A 117 -1.71 3.26 15.07
CA PHE A 117 -0.40 2.84 14.61
C PHE A 117 0.73 3.49 15.42
N LEU A 118 0.70 4.81 15.62
CA LEU A 118 1.73 5.54 16.39
C LEU A 118 1.74 5.19 17.88
N ILE A 119 0.58 4.88 18.47
CA ILE A 119 0.52 4.38 19.86
C ILE A 119 1.23 3.02 20.00
N GLN A 120 1.11 2.15 18.99
CA GLN A 120 1.76 0.84 19.00
C GLN A 120 3.24 0.90 18.63
N HIS A 121 3.64 1.90 17.85
CA HIS A 121 5.00 2.08 17.34
C HIS A 121 5.51 3.51 17.63
N PRO A 122 5.81 3.83 18.90
CA PRO A 122 6.16 5.19 19.31
C PRO A 122 7.49 5.70 18.75
N GLU A 123 8.37 4.80 18.29
CA GLU A 123 9.68 5.14 17.69
C GLU A 123 9.59 5.57 16.22
N VAL A 124 8.39 5.53 15.63
CA VAL A 124 8.16 5.96 14.25
C VAL A 124 8.20 7.49 14.17
N SER A 125 9.00 8.02 13.24
CA SER A 125 9.07 9.44 12.89
C SER A 125 8.53 9.65 11.47
N LEU A 126 7.56 10.56 11.31
CA LEU A 126 6.77 10.80 10.08
C LEU A 126 6.96 12.19 9.49
#